data_AF-A0A0G2SY93-F1
#
_entry.id   AF-A0A0G2SY93-F1
#
_cell.length_a   1.000
_cell.length_b   1.000
_cell.length_c   1.000
_cell.angle_alpha   90.00
_cell.angle_beta   90.00
_cell.angle_gamma   90.00
#
_symmetry.space_group_name_H-M   'P 1'
#
loop_
_entity.id
_entity.type
_entity.pdbx_description
1 polymer ?
#
loop_
_entity_poly.entity_id
_entity_poly.type
_entity_poly.pdbx_seq_one_letter_code
_entity_poly.pdbx_strand_id
1 'polypeptide(L)'
;MAIATSLQSSPNCSPTLPTVSLPLLKTHQPLLLPHPSIPFKFDLNLVSNDALTIAPTVEAASPASPALEAARDAAMASEKEAKRNWTYGLEARRKRRRERRKELEGREIGEVVEVPLILSVKPGRFTRKQEAELCMCIQEGARIEVVRRRIAEACMHEPSLKQLASATGMSVRSIDIILCNARKSQEIIIHAYRGLVSSIAICYEGKGLSLQDLIQVGSMGLLRGAAKYDPKRGCKLSTYVYWWIRQAITRALANHSRLIRLPENVLSMLAKITEAKNILSNRLRRSPTHDEIAEFLDVQVSTVRRIIERSTPPISLDQVVVTEDGSLKLQDIISGPDEWNPETIFKKQLIKQEVEKLLNTLSERESRILRLRYGVGGITPKSCEEIGRMFNLSRERIRQINGSALTKLRQTSIVDDLKLLYFS
;
A
#
# COMPACT_ATOMS: atom_id res chain seq x y z
N MET A 1 -7.48 -87.61 -20.82
CA MET A 1 -7.96 -86.48 -19.99
C MET A 1 -7.34 -85.22 -20.57
N ALA A 2 -8.06 -84.52 -21.46
CA ALA A 2 -8.82 -83.27 -21.19
C ALA A 2 -7.90 -82.07 -20.87
N ILE A 3 -8.01 -80.85 -21.42
CA ILE A 3 -8.80 -80.17 -22.47
C ILE A 3 -7.92 -78.96 -22.84
N ALA A 4 -7.90 -78.56 -24.11
CA ALA A 4 -7.35 -77.29 -24.57
C ALA A 4 -8.32 -76.13 -24.32
N THR A 5 -7.85 -74.93 -23.98
CA THR A 5 -8.42 -73.68 -24.54
C THR A 5 -7.48 -72.50 -24.39
N SER A 6 -7.30 -71.82 -25.51
CA SER A 6 -6.56 -70.58 -25.74
C SER A 6 -7.46 -69.34 -25.61
N LEU A 7 -6.81 -68.16 -25.61
CA LEU A 7 -7.32 -66.78 -25.82
C LEU A 7 -7.78 -66.10 -24.50
N GLN A 8 -7.45 -64.84 -24.18
CA GLN A 8 -7.33 -63.65 -25.04
C GLN A 8 -6.77 -62.44 -24.24
N SER A 9 -6.09 -61.52 -24.93
CA SER A 9 -6.06 -60.05 -24.78
C SER A 9 -5.77 -59.32 -23.43
N SER A 10 -4.72 -58.49 -23.48
CA SER A 10 -4.44 -57.26 -22.69
C SER A 10 -5.61 -56.25 -22.63
N PRO A 11 -5.71 -55.28 -21.68
CA PRO A 11 -4.61 -54.42 -21.23
C PRO A 11 -4.55 -53.92 -19.77
N ASN A 12 -3.32 -53.61 -19.36
CA ASN A 12 -2.86 -52.47 -18.57
C ASN A 12 -3.82 -51.81 -17.57
N CYS A 13 -3.63 -52.14 -16.29
CA CYS A 13 -4.06 -51.34 -15.16
C CYS A 13 -3.31 -49.99 -15.15
N SER A 14 -4.03 -48.90 -15.42
CA SER A 14 -3.71 -47.57 -14.90
C SER A 14 -4.32 -47.43 -13.51
N PRO A 15 -3.61 -46.93 -12.47
CA PRO A 15 -4.25 -46.55 -11.23
C PRO A 15 -5.10 -45.30 -11.50
N THR A 16 -6.40 -45.43 -11.27
CA THR A 16 -7.36 -44.33 -11.21
C THR A 16 -6.86 -43.29 -10.21
N LEU A 17 -6.51 -42.10 -10.70
CA LEU A 17 -6.33 -40.91 -9.88
C LEU A 17 -7.62 -40.69 -9.07
N PRO A 18 -7.54 -40.38 -7.76
CA PRO A 18 -8.72 -39.97 -7.03
C PRO A 18 -9.22 -38.66 -7.63
N THR A 19 -10.47 -38.67 -8.10
CA THR A 19 -11.22 -37.44 -8.38
C THR A 19 -11.32 -36.67 -7.08
N VAL A 20 -10.43 -35.71 -6.87
CA VAL A 20 -10.57 -34.72 -5.79
C VAL A 20 -11.71 -33.80 -6.16
N SER A 21 -12.92 -34.18 -5.73
CA SER A 21 -14.02 -33.24 -5.61
C SER A 21 -13.61 -32.17 -4.59
N LEU A 22 -13.23 -30.99 -5.08
CA LEU A 22 -13.03 -29.80 -4.26
C LEU A 22 -14.26 -29.63 -3.35
N PRO A 23 -14.13 -29.69 -2.02
CA PRO A 23 -15.21 -29.30 -1.16
C PRO A 23 -15.47 -27.82 -1.46
N LEU A 24 -16.71 -27.50 -1.79
CA LEU A 24 -17.23 -26.14 -1.82
C LEU A 24 -16.73 -25.46 -0.54
N LEU A 25 -15.73 -24.59 -0.70
CA LEU A 25 -15.10 -23.86 0.38
C LEU A 25 -16.22 -23.20 1.18
N LYS A 26 -16.56 -23.79 2.34
CA LYS A 26 -17.12 -23.03 3.43
C LYS A 26 -16.06 -22.00 3.73
N THR A 27 -16.24 -20.83 3.13
CA THR A 27 -15.56 -19.60 3.50
C THR A 27 -15.57 -19.56 5.00
N HIS A 28 -14.42 -19.78 5.63
CA HIS A 28 -14.23 -19.29 6.98
C HIS A 28 -14.51 -17.81 6.89
N GLN A 29 -15.70 -17.43 7.38
CA GLN A 29 -16.00 -16.07 7.74
C GLN A 29 -14.77 -15.57 8.49
N PRO A 30 -14.05 -14.55 7.98
CA PRO A 30 -13.25 -13.79 8.90
C PRO A 30 -14.27 -13.25 9.90
N LEU A 31 -14.05 -13.49 11.19
CA LEU A 31 -14.84 -12.89 12.24
C LEU A 31 -14.90 -11.39 11.98
N LEU A 32 -16.01 -10.97 11.37
CA LEU A 32 -16.40 -9.58 11.18
C LEU A 32 -16.70 -9.08 12.59
N LEU A 33 -15.66 -8.64 13.28
CA LEU A 33 -15.85 -7.75 14.40
C LEU A 33 -16.59 -6.52 13.85
N PRO A 34 -17.73 -6.13 14.45
CA PRO A 34 -18.54 -5.05 13.94
C PRO A 34 -17.69 -3.78 13.95
N HIS A 35 -17.31 -3.31 12.76
CA HIS A 35 -16.73 -2.00 12.61
C HIS A 35 -17.75 -0.98 13.10
N PRO A 36 -17.44 -0.11 14.08
CA PRO A 36 -18.30 1.01 14.37
C PRO A 36 -18.35 1.89 13.12
N SER A 37 -19.50 1.90 12.46
CA SER A 37 -19.85 2.79 11.37
C SER A 37 -19.82 4.24 11.88
N ILE A 38 -18.65 4.87 11.79
CA ILE A 38 -18.52 6.31 11.95
C ILE A 38 -18.88 6.92 10.59
N PRO A 39 -19.88 7.82 10.50
CA PRO A 39 -20.25 8.42 9.24
C PRO A 39 -19.12 9.35 8.77
N PHE A 40 -18.44 8.98 7.69
CA PHE A 40 -17.47 9.82 7.01
C PHE A 40 -18.22 10.70 6.00
N LYS A 41 -18.65 11.89 6.41
CA LYS A 41 -19.04 12.94 5.46
C LYS A 41 -17.77 13.62 4.93
N PHE A 42 -17.45 13.37 3.67
CA PHE A 42 -16.53 14.19 2.89
C PHE A 42 -17.36 15.27 2.21
N ASP A 43 -17.26 16.51 2.66
CA ASP A 43 -17.75 17.65 1.88
C ASP A 43 -16.74 17.89 0.76
N LEU A 44 -17.13 17.53 -0.47
CA LEU A 44 -16.42 17.87 -1.70
C LEU A 44 -16.98 19.19 -2.23
N ASN A 45 -16.21 20.26 -2.07
CA ASN A 45 -16.27 21.41 -2.96
C ASN A 45 -14.83 21.74 -3.35
N LEU A 46 -14.41 21.24 -4.51
CA LEU A 46 -13.23 21.70 -5.25
C LEU A 46 -13.42 21.33 -6.72
N VAL A 47 -14.06 22.30 -7.40
CA VAL A 47 -13.87 22.76 -8.78
C VAL A 47 -13.16 21.79 -9.73
N SER A 48 -13.93 21.26 -10.69
CA SER A 48 -13.48 21.16 -12.07
C SER A 48 -14.59 21.72 -12.94
N ASN A 49 -14.33 22.89 -13.53
CA ASN A 49 -15.02 23.36 -14.72
C ASN A 49 -14.60 22.44 -15.87
N ASP A 50 -15.56 21.82 -16.53
CA ASP A 50 -15.48 21.57 -17.96
C ASP A 50 -16.90 21.59 -18.52
N ALA A 51 -17.13 22.59 -19.37
CA ALA A 51 -18.35 22.79 -20.11
C ALA A 51 -18.29 21.92 -21.38
N LEU A 52 -19.31 21.10 -21.61
CA LEU A 52 -19.70 20.69 -22.95
C LEU A 52 -21.22 20.75 -23.10
N THR A 53 -21.60 21.74 -23.88
CA THR A 53 -22.88 22.04 -24.51
C THR A 53 -23.41 20.87 -25.34
N ILE A 54 -24.66 20.44 -25.10
CA ILE A 54 -25.62 20.08 -26.16
C ILE A 54 -27.00 20.59 -25.71
N ALA A 55 -27.66 21.31 -26.62
CA ALA A 55 -28.95 21.99 -26.46
C ALA A 55 -30.14 21.07 -26.88
N PRO A 56 -31.39 21.55 -27.01
CA PRO A 56 -32.54 21.01 -26.28
C PRO A 56 -33.53 20.21 -27.15
N THR A 57 -34.33 19.34 -26.54
CA THR A 57 -35.54 18.78 -27.16
C THR A 57 -36.74 18.98 -26.25
N VAL A 58 -37.46 20.07 -26.55
CA VAL A 58 -38.92 20.21 -26.70
C VAL A 58 -39.86 19.32 -25.87
N GLU A 59 -40.64 20.02 -25.02
CA GLU A 59 -42.04 19.83 -24.62
C GLU A 59 -42.58 18.45 -24.26
N ALA A 60 -42.91 18.30 -22.97
CA ALA A 60 -44.26 17.90 -22.55
C ALA A 60 -44.51 18.37 -21.11
N ALA A 61 -45.29 19.44 -20.96
CA ALA A 61 -45.89 19.80 -19.69
C ALA A 61 -47.07 18.85 -19.40
N SER A 62 -47.04 18.18 -18.25
CA SER A 62 -48.15 17.44 -17.64
C SER A 62 -48.06 17.64 -16.13
N PRO A 63 -49.19 17.78 -15.41
CA PRO A 63 -49.24 18.59 -14.19
C PRO A 63 -48.47 17.96 -13.03
N ALA A 64 -47.79 18.83 -12.27
CA ALA A 64 -47.09 18.49 -11.05
C ALA A 64 -47.99 17.68 -10.11
N SER A 65 -47.61 16.44 -9.87
CA SER A 65 -48.33 15.54 -8.99
C SER A 65 -48.08 15.96 -7.53
N PRO A 66 -49.10 16.08 -6.67
CA PRO A 66 -48.92 16.36 -5.24
C PRO A 66 -48.05 15.30 -4.53
N ALA A 67 -47.90 14.12 -5.14
CA ALA A 67 -46.99 13.07 -4.70
C ALA A 67 -45.50 13.45 -4.79
N LEU A 68 -45.11 14.30 -5.75
CA LEU A 68 -43.72 14.74 -5.96
C LEU A 68 -43.33 15.85 -4.97
N GLU A 69 -44.27 16.72 -4.61
CA GLU A 69 -44.12 17.68 -3.50
C GLU A 69 -44.12 16.97 -2.15
N ALA A 70 -45.04 16.03 -1.91
CA ALA A 70 -45.04 15.22 -0.69
C ALA A 70 -43.75 14.40 -0.51
N ALA A 71 -43.16 13.90 -1.59
CA ALA A 71 -41.88 13.19 -1.55
C ALA A 71 -40.70 14.14 -1.24
N ARG A 72 -40.72 15.38 -1.75
CA ARG A 72 -39.72 16.41 -1.41
C ARG A 72 -39.87 16.86 0.04
N ASP A 73 -41.08 17.06 0.53
CA ASP A 73 -41.33 17.46 1.92
C ASP A 73 -40.97 16.35 2.91
N ALA A 74 -41.23 15.08 2.56
CA ALA A 74 -40.78 13.93 3.34
C ALA A 74 -39.24 13.81 3.35
N ALA A 75 -38.56 14.08 2.24
CA ALA A 75 -37.10 14.08 2.17
C ALA A 75 -36.50 15.23 3.01
N MET A 76 -37.08 16.43 2.96
CA MET A 76 -36.66 17.58 3.75
C MET A 76 -36.95 17.42 5.25
N ALA A 77 -38.04 16.74 5.60
CA ALA A 77 -38.37 16.38 6.98
C ALA A 77 -37.37 15.35 7.54
N SER A 78 -37.02 14.32 6.75
CA SER A 78 -35.99 13.33 7.08
C SER A 78 -34.62 13.97 7.28
N GLU A 79 -34.24 14.94 6.43
CA GLU A 79 -32.97 15.65 6.56
C GLU A 79 -32.92 16.56 7.80
N LYS A 80 -34.04 17.22 8.15
CA LYS A 80 -34.18 18.00 9.38
C LYS A 80 -34.16 17.12 10.63
N GLU A 81 -34.78 15.95 10.62
CA GLU A 81 -34.69 14.95 11.70
C GLU A 81 -33.27 14.39 11.84
N ALA A 82 -32.59 14.08 10.74
CA ALA A 82 -31.19 13.63 10.77
C ALA A 82 -30.25 14.70 11.36
N LYS A 83 -30.48 15.99 11.04
CA LYS A 83 -29.75 17.12 11.65
C LYS A 83 -30.06 17.29 13.14
N ARG A 84 -31.33 17.16 13.55
CA ARG A 84 -31.74 17.21 14.97
C ARG A 84 -31.17 16.03 15.78
N ASN A 85 -31.21 14.81 15.25
CA ASN A 85 -30.64 13.63 15.90
C ASN A 85 -29.11 13.72 16.03
N TRP A 86 -28.45 14.37 15.06
CA TRP A 86 -27.02 14.65 15.13
C TRP A 86 -26.67 15.68 16.22
N THR A 87 -27.46 16.74 16.40
CA THR A 87 -27.27 17.72 17.49
C THR A 87 -27.52 17.09 18.87
N TYR A 88 -28.55 16.26 19.01
CA TYR A 88 -28.82 15.50 20.24
C TYR A 88 -27.68 14.52 20.57
N GLY A 89 -27.10 13.84 19.57
CA GLY A 89 -25.95 12.95 19.76
C GLY A 89 -24.68 13.67 20.22
N LEU A 90 -24.45 14.90 19.73
CA LEU A 90 -23.33 15.76 20.15
C LEU A 90 -23.48 16.28 21.58
N GLU A 91 -24.69 16.67 21.98
CA GLU A 91 -25.00 17.11 23.34
C GLU A 91 -24.94 15.96 24.34
N ALA A 92 -25.45 14.78 23.99
CA ALA A 92 -25.34 13.57 24.80
C ALA A 92 -23.88 13.14 25.01
N ARG A 93 -23.01 13.28 23.99
CA ARG A 93 -21.55 13.06 24.13
C ARG A 93 -20.87 14.10 25.01
N ARG A 94 -21.32 15.37 24.97
CA ARG A 94 -20.82 16.45 25.85
C ARG A 94 -21.23 16.21 27.31
N LYS A 95 -22.44 15.69 27.56
CA LYS A 95 -22.94 15.37 28.91
C LYS A 95 -22.16 14.22 29.56
N ARG A 96 -21.97 13.10 28.85
CA ARG A 96 -21.18 11.95 29.35
C ARG A 96 -19.72 12.30 29.68
N ARG A 97 -19.13 13.26 28.96
CA ARG A 97 -17.78 13.79 29.26
C ARG A 97 -17.73 14.65 30.52
N ARG A 98 -18.82 15.33 30.88
CA ARG A 98 -18.91 16.11 32.12
C ARG A 98 -19.09 15.18 33.33
N GLU A 99 -19.88 14.12 33.17
CA GLU A 99 -20.12 13.11 34.21
C GLU A 99 -18.84 12.32 34.55
N ARG A 100 -18.10 11.80 33.55
CA ARG A 100 -16.80 11.15 33.79
C ARG A 100 -15.74 12.06 34.42
N ARG A 101 -15.86 13.38 34.25
CA ARG A 101 -14.95 14.36 34.84
C ARG A 101 -15.25 14.61 36.31
N LYS A 102 -16.53 14.57 36.70
CA LYS A 102 -16.97 14.62 38.10
C LYS A 102 -16.57 13.34 38.87
N GLU A 103 -16.59 12.18 38.21
CA GLU A 103 -16.14 10.92 38.81
C GLU A 103 -14.62 10.86 39.07
N LEU A 104 -13.83 11.56 38.26
CA LEU A 104 -12.36 11.65 38.41
C LEU A 104 -11.91 12.71 39.42
N GLU A 105 -12.77 13.66 39.79
CA GLU A 105 -12.50 14.70 40.80
C GLU A 105 -12.75 14.21 42.25
N GLY A 106 -13.18 12.96 42.45
CA GLY A 106 -13.51 12.35 43.76
C GLY A 106 -12.48 11.35 44.33
N ARG A 107 -11.23 11.34 43.86
CA ARG A 107 -10.16 10.52 44.47
C ARG A 107 -9.07 11.41 45.05
N GLU A 108 -9.02 11.48 46.38
CA GLU A 108 -7.96 12.14 47.13
C GLU A 108 -6.62 11.38 47.02
N ILE A 109 -5.52 12.14 47.06
CA ILE A 109 -4.13 11.71 46.84
C ILE A 109 -3.42 11.62 48.18
N GLY A 110 -2.68 10.53 48.42
CA GLY A 110 -1.72 10.40 49.50
C GLY A 110 -0.27 10.53 49.00
N GLU A 111 0.46 11.43 49.68
CA GLU A 111 1.91 11.60 49.86
C GLU A 111 2.86 12.10 48.75
N VAL A 112 3.76 12.97 49.21
CA VAL A 112 4.60 13.96 48.52
C VAL A 112 6.06 13.55 48.66
N VAL A 113 6.87 13.81 47.63
CA VAL A 113 8.31 14.06 47.79
C VAL A 113 8.68 15.28 46.95
N GLU A 114 9.18 16.34 47.59
CA GLU A 114 9.71 17.55 46.96
C GLU A 114 11.24 17.52 46.89
N VAL A 115 11.80 17.93 45.74
CA VAL A 115 13.05 18.71 45.64
C VAL A 115 12.88 19.73 44.49
N PRO A 116 13.29 21.01 44.62
CA PRO A 116 12.84 22.09 43.75
C PRO A 116 13.85 22.46 42.64
N LEU A 117 13.33 22.85 41.47
CA LEU A 117 13.64 24.09 40.71
C LEU A 117 12.94 24.08 39.32
N ILE A 118 11.78 24.77 39.24
CA ILE A 118 11.12 25.43 38.09
C ILE A 118 11.06 24.62 36.77
N LEU A 119 9.94 24.07 36.27
CA LEU A 119 8.54 24.54 36.18
C LEU A 119 7.62 23.30 36.11
N SER A 120 6.97 22.94 37.23
CA SER A 120 5.99 21.85 37.26
C SER A 120 4.69 22.29 36.60
N VAL A 121 4.60 22.10 35.28
CA VAL A 121 3.31 22.16 34.59
C VAL A 121 2.56 20.87 34.92
N LYS A 122 1.73 20.90 35.99
CA LYS A 122 0.64 19.92 36.14
C LYS A 122 -0.11 19.86 34.79
N PRO A 123 -0.60 18.70 34.29
CA PRO A 123 -1.34 18.61 33.03
C PRO A 123 -2.74 19.25 33.16
N GLY A 124 -2.78 20.54 33.49
CA GLY A 124 -3.92 21.44 33.42
C GLY A 124 -4.07 21.92 31.99
N ARG A 125 -5.32 22.10 31.57
CA ARG A 125 -5.61 22.65 30.23
C ARG A 125 -4.89 23.99 30.06
N PHE A 126 -4.13 24.13 28.98
CA PHE A 126 -3.51 25.41 28.64
C PHE A 126 -4.55 26.51 28.42
N THR A 127 -4.17 27.72 28.80
CA THR A 127 -4.90 28.93 28.43
C THR A 127 -4.57 29.32 26.98
N ARG A 128 -5.46 30.08 26.33
CA ARG A 128 -5.23 30.56 24.95
C ARG A 128 -3.92 31.34 24.79
N LYS A 129 -3.51 32.08 25.83
CA LYS A 129 -2.25 32.85 25.83
C LYS A 129 -1.04 31.92 25.84
N GLN A 130 -1.03 30.92 26.71
CA GLN A 130 0.03 29.90 26.76
C GLN A 130 0.11 29.09 25.47
N GLU A 131 -1.03 28.70 24.88
CA GLU A 131 -1.06 28.03 23.57
C GLU A 131 -0.38 28.89 22.49
N ALA A 132 -0.67 30.20 22.48
CA ALA A 132 -0.08 31.13 21.52
C ALA A 132 1.44 31.29 21.72
N GLU A 133 1.91 31.49 22.96
CA GLU A 133 3.33 31.63 23.29
C GLU A 133 4.15 30.40 22.86
N LEU A 134 3.67 29.19 23.19
CA LEU A 134 4.32 27.95 22.79
C LEU A 134 4.36 27.79 21.26
N CYS A 135 3.27 28.13 20.56
CA CYS A 135 3.24 28.05 19.10
C CYS A 135 4.20 29.06 18.45
N MET A 136 4.34 30.27 19.02
CA MET A 136 5.30 31.27 18.54
C MET A 136 6.75 30.77 18.66
N CYS A 137 7.12 30.15 19.79
CA CYS A 137 8.45 29.53 19.95
C CYS A 137 8.71 28.44 18.90
N ILE A 138 7.71 27.61 18.59
CA ILE A 138 7.81 26.56 17.57
C ILE A 138 7.95 27.16 16.17
N GLN A 139 7.22 28.24 15.87
CA GLN A 139 7.31 28.95 14.59
C GLN A 139 8.69 29.54 14.35
N GLU A 140 9.28 30.18 15.36
CA GLU A 140 10.61 30.75 15.23
C GLU A 140 11.68 29.66 15.07
N GLY A 141 11.54 28.55 15.79
CA GLY A 141 12.38 27.36 15.57
C GLY A 141 12.27 26.81 14.15
N ALA A 142 11.04 26.67 13.63
CA ALA A 142 10.79 26.20 12.27
C ALA A 142 11.37 27.14 11.20
N ARG A 143 11.37 28.47 11.44
CA ARG A 143 12.00 29.47 10.56
C ARG A 143 13.51 29.21 10.44
N ILE A 144 14.18 28.96 11.57
CA ILE A 144 15.62 28.65 11.59
C ILE A 144 15.89 27.29 10.92
N GLU A 145 15.05 26.28 11.13
CA GLU A 145 15.19 24.96 10.50
C GLU A 145 15.06 25.01 8.97
N VAL A 146 14.26 25.93 8.41
CA VAL A 146 14.19 26.14 6.96
C VAL A 146 15.52 26.67 6.43
N VAL A 147 16.12 27.64 7.12
CA VAL A 147 17.46 28.15 6.77
C VAL A 147 18.51 27.06 6.91
N ARG A 148 18.44 26.25 7.98
CA ARG A 148 19.31 25.10 8.21
C ARG A 148 19.26 24.11 7.04
N ARG A 149 18.07 23.79 6.54
CA ARG A 149 17.92 22.89 5.38
C ARG A 149 18.50 23.48 4.10
N ARG A 150 18.25 24.76 3.81
CA ARG A 150 18.80 25.43 2.61
C ARG A 150 20.33 25.40 2.58
N ILE A 151 20.97 25.66 3.70
CA ILE A 151 22.44 25.61 3.78
C ILE A 151 22.94 24.17 3.69
N ALA A 152 22.24 23.21 4.32
CA ALA A 152 22.58 21.80 4.21
C ALA A 152 22.52 21.28 2.77
N GLU A 153 21.51 21.70 2.01
CA GLU A 153 21.36 21.38 0.58
C GLU A 153 22.47 22.04 -0.27
N ALA A 154 22.86 23.28 0.03
CA ALA A 154 23.91 23.98 -0.71
C ALA A 154 25.32 23.44 -0.42
N CYS A 155 25.61 23.06 0.83
CA CYS A 155 26.94 22.66 1.28
C CYS A 155 27.14 21.15 1.36
N MET A 156 26.10 20.33 1.15
CA MET A 156 26.10 18.87 1.31
C MET A 156 26.63 18.39 2.68
N HIS A 157 26.56 19.23 3.71
CA HIS A 157 26.99 18.95 5.08
C HIS A 157 26.09 19.65 6.10
N GLU A 158 26.07 19.19 7.36
CA GLU A 158 25.29 19.86 8.41
C GLU A 158 25.87 21.25 8.71
N PRO A 159 25.04 22.32 8.66
CA PRO A 159 25.52 23.68 8.86
C PRO A 159 25.88 23.93 10.33
N SER A 160 27.01 24.59 10.54
CA SER A 160 27.43 25.04 11.87
C SER A 160 26.53 26.16 12.39
N LEU A 161 26.38 26.30 13.72
CA LEU A 161 25.66 27.42 14.34
C LEU A 161 26.20 28.79 13.90
N LYS A 162 27.50 28.89 13.58
CA LYS A 162 28.10 30.13 13.04
C LYS A 162 27.58 30.47 11.64
N GLN A 163 27.37 29.46 10.79
CA GLN A 163 26.81 29.63 9.45
C GLN A 163 25.31 29.97 9.50
N LEU A 164 24.59 29.43 10.49
CA LEU A 164 23.20 29.83 10.74
C LEU A 164 23.11 31.28 11.24
N ALA A 165 24.04 31.69 12.12
CA ALA A 165 24.15 33.06 12.60
C ALA A 165 24.41 34.06 11.47
N SER A 166 25.37 33.77 10.59
CA SER A 166 25.64 34.62 9.43
C SER A 166 24.47 34.68 8.45
N ALA A 167 23.77 33.57 8.22
CA ALA A 167 22.64 33.53 7.30
C ALA A 167 21.36 34.21 7.83
N THR A 168 21.15 34.22 9.15
CA THR A 168 19.96 34.81 9.78
C THR A 168 20.18 36.24 10.27
N GLY A 169 21.43 36.72 10.32
CA GLY A 169 21.80 38.02 10.87
C GLY A 169 21.66 38.10 12.40
N MET A 170 21.70 36.96 13.09
CA MET A 170 21.49 36.87 14.54
C MET A 170 22.75 36.39 15.27
N SER A 171 22.84 36.65 16.57
CA SER A 171 23.94 36.11 17.38
C SER A 171 23.82 34.59 17.54
N VAL A 172 24.96 33.89 17.62
CA VAL A 172 25.00 32.43 17.84
C VAL A 172 24.24 32.04 19.10
N ARG A 173 24.37 32.82 20.18
CA ARG A 173 23.64 32.59 21.45
C ARG A 173 22.13 32.72 21.28
N SER A 174 21.68 33.72 20.52
CA SER A 174 20.24 33.92 20.25
C SER A 174 19.63 32.74 19.51
N ILE A 175 20.35 32.18 18.53
CA ILE A 175 19.89 30.99 17.78
C ILE A 175 19.78 29.77 18.67
N ASP A 176 20.79 29.54 19.51
CA ASP A 176 20.79 28.40 20.44
C ASP A 176 19.62 28.47 21.43
N ILE A 177 19.36 29.67 21.99
CA ILE A 177 18.20 29.91 22.86
C ILE A 177 16.88 29.63 22.13
N ILE A 178 16.72 30.11 20.88
CA ILE A 178 15.50 29.88 20.09
C ILE A 178 15.30 28.39 19.84
N LEU A 179 16.34 27.66 19.42
CA LEU A 179 16.26 26.23 19.15
C LEU A 179 15.94 25.44 20.43
N CYS A 180 16.55 25.80 21.56
CA CYS A 180 16.26 25.20 22.86
C CYS A 180 14.81 25.46 23.29
N ASN A 181 14.34 26.70 23.18
CA ASN A 181 12.96 27.07 23.50
C ASN A 181 11.95 26.38 22.58
N ALA A 182 12.27 26.24 21.29
CA ALA A 182 11.43 25.53 20.33
C ALA A 182 11.29 24.05 20.71
N ARG A 183 12.39 23.35 21.00
CA ARG A 183 12.38 21.94 21.44
C ARG A 183 11.55 21.74 22.70
N LYS A 184 11.80 22.55 23.74
CA LYS A 184 11.02 22.52 24.99
C LYS A 184 9.54 22.76 24.72
N SER A 185 9.20 23.73 23.86
CA SER A 185 7.81 24.03 23.51
C SER A 185 7.14 22.87 22.76
N GLN A 186 7.86 22.17 21.87
CA GLN A 186 7.36 20.98 21.18
C GLN A 186 7.03 19.86 22.17
N GLU A 187 7.93 19.56 23.10
CA GLU A 187 7.72 18.54 24.14
C GLU A 187 6.49 18.87 24.98
N ILE A 188 6.39 20.11 25.47
CA ILE A 188 5.27 20.58 26.28
C ILE A 188 3.94 20.43 25.51
N ILE A 189 3.89 20.81 24.23
CA ILE A 189 2.69 20.65 23.39
C ILE A 189 2.37 19.17 23.19
N ILE A 190 3.35 18.31 22.87
CA ILE A 190 3.11 16.87 22.69
C ILE A 190 2.51 16.26 23.95
N HIS A 191 3.10 16.55 25.13
CA HIS A 191 2.62 16.00 26.39
C HIS A 191 1.20 16.45 26.72
N ALA A 192 0.88 17.73 26.53
CA ALA A 192 -0.45 18.25 26.85
C ALA A 192 -1.56 17.76 25.92
N TYR A 193 -1.27 17.59 24.62
CA TYR A 193 -2.24 17.14 23.63
C TYR A 193 -2.17 15.63 23.34
N ARG A 194 -1.33 14.86 24.06
CA ARG A 194 -1.23 13.39 23.92
C ARG A 194 -2.59 12.70 24.00
N GLY A 195 -3.44 13.13 24.93
CA GLY A 195 -4.80 12.59 25.06
C GLY A 195 -5.71 12.90 23.86
N LEU A 196 -5.57 14.09 23.26
CA LEU A 196 -6.29 14.45 22.03
C LEU A 196 -5.83 13.57 20.87
N VAL A 197 -4.51 13.45 20.65
CA VAL A 197 -3.92 12.63 19.59
C VAL A 197 -4.35 11.17 19.73
N SER A 198 -4.23 10.61 20.94
CA SER A 198 -4.67 9.24 21.22
C SER A 198 -6.17 9.04 20.95
N SER A 199 -7.02 9.98 21.36
CA SER A 199 -8.47 9.88 21.10
C SER A 199 -8.84 9.90 19.61
N ILE A 200 -8.02 10.53 18.76
CA ILE A 200 -8.20 10.53 17.30
C ILE A 200 -7.62 9.25 16.71
N ALA A 201 -6.45 8.80 17.18
CA ALA A 201 -5.75 7.62 16.69
C ALA A 201 -6.53 6.32 16.89
N ILE A 202 -7.24 6.17 18.03
CA ILE A 202 -8.09 4.99 18.32
C ILE A 202 -9.11 4.73 17.21
N CYS A 203 -9.63 5.77 16.53
CA CYS A 203 -10.58 5.59 15.42
C CYS A 203 -9.95 4.96 14.15
N TYR A 204 -8.63 4.82 14.11
CA TYR A 204 -7.86 4.27 12.98
C TYR A 204 -7.15 2.95 13.33
N GLU A 205 -7.36 2.43 14.54
CA GLU A 205 -6.82 1.14 14.97
C GLU A 205 -7.37 0.00 14.09
N GLY A 206 -6.56 -1.06 13.91
CA GLY A 206 -6.94 -2.22 13.10
C GLY A 206 -6.89 -2.02 11.58
N LYS A 207 -6.39 -0.87 11.09
CA LYS A 207 -6.29 -0.57 9.64
C LYS A 207 -4.92 -0.89 9.02
N GLY A 208 -4.03 -1.57 9.75
CA GLY A 208 -2.72 -2.03 9.27
C GLY A 208 -1.51 -1.36 9.93
N LEU A 209 -1.70 -0.31 10.72
CA LEU A 209 -0.64 0.29 11.55
C LEU A 209 -0.91 0.05 13.04
N SER A 210 0.16 -0.05 13.82
CA SER A 210 0.05 -0.17 15.28
C SER A 210 -0.48 1.13 15.89
N LEU A 211 -1.15 1.04 17.05
CA LEU A 211 -1.66 2.23 17.74
C LEU A 211 -0.52 3.20 18.11
N GLN A 212 0.66 2.67 18.48
CA GLN A 212 1.83 3.49 18.81
C GLN A 212 2.32 4.29 17.60
N ASP A 213 2.35 3.68 16.41
CA ASP A 213 2.74 4.36 15.17
C ASP A 213 1.72 5.44 14.79
N LEU A 214 0.43 5.13 14.93
CA LEU A 214 -0.64 6.11 14.70
C LEU A 214 -0.52 7.32 15.64
N ILE A 215 -0.18 7.10 16.91
CA ILE A 215 0.05 8.18 17.88
C ILE A 215 1.29 8.99 17.53
N GLN A 216 2.39 8.34 17.11
CA GLN A 216 3.60 9.05 16.70
C GLN A 216 3.36 9.94 15.49
N VAL A 217 2.78 9.38 14.42
CA VAL A 217 2.42 10.15 13.22
C VAL A 217 1.44 11.27 13.56
N GLY A 218 0.44 10.99 14.40
CA GLY A 218 -0.52 11.98 14.86
C GLY A 218 0.17 13.13 15.62
N SER A 219 1.18 12.83 16.43
CA SER A 219 1.99 13.81 17.15
C SER A 219 2.84 14.67 16.20
N MET A 220 3.37 14.07 15.13
CA MET A 220 4.01 14.84 14.05
C MET A 220 3.01 15.78 13.34
N GLY A 221 1.78 15.31 13.11
CA GLY A 221 0.68 16.12 12.58
C GLY A 221 0.33 17.30 13.49
N LEU A 222 0.24 17.06 14.80
CA LEU A 222 0.02 18.07 15.83
C LEU A 222 1.10 19.17 15.76
N LEU A 223 2.38 18.80 15.76
CA LEU A 223 3.48 19.77 15.69
C LEU A 223 3.47 20.58 14.38
N ARG A 224 3.18 19.94 13.24
CA ARG A 224 3.02 20.64 11.95
C ARG A 224 1.88 21.64 11.97
N GLY A 225 0.77 21.30 12.64
CA GLY A 225 -0.34 22.22 12.86
C GLY A 225 0.06 23.37 13.79
N ALA A 226 0.72 23.08 14.91
CA ALA A 226 1.18 24.11 15.86
C ALA A 226 2.13 25.12 15.19
N ALA A 227 3.04 24.65 14.32
CA ALA A 227 3.94 25.50 13.55
C ALA A 227 3.24 26.41 12.53
N LYS A 228 1.97 26.17 12.18
CA LYS A 228 1.17 26.99 11.24
C LYS A 228 -0.01 27.69 11.90
N TYR A 229 -0.14 27.57 13.21
CA TYR A 229 -1.28 28.07 13.95
C TYR A 229 -1.20 29.59 14.14
N ASP A 230 -2.27 30.30 13.80
CA ASP A 230 -2.37 31.75 14.01
C ASP A 230 -3.34 32.06 15.17
N PRO A 231 -2.83 32.58 16.31
CA PRO A 231 -3.67 32.89 17.48
C PRO A 231 -4.62 34.06 17.24
N LYS A 232 -4.37 34.93 16.25
CA LYS A 232 -5.22 36.10 15.95
C LYS A 232 -6.61 35.70 15.45
N ARG A 233 -6.74 34.48 14.91
CA ARG A 233 -8.00 33.94 14.37
C ARG A 233 -9.03 33.55 15.43
N GLY A 234 -8.72 33.67 16.72
CA GLY A 234 -9.67 33.46 17.82
C GLY A 234 -10.14 32.01 18.06
N CYS A 235 -9.65 31.06 17.27
CA CYS A 235 -9.91 29.63 17.45
C CYS A 235 -9.04 29.04 18.57
N LYS A 236 -9.40 27.90 19.14
CA LYS A 236 -8.51 27.16 20.06
C LYS A 236 -7.53 26.30 19.25
N LEU A 237 -6.33 26.07 19.77
CA LEU A 237 -5.33 25.23 19.07
C LEU A 237 -5.90 23.83 18.77
N SER A 238 -6.62 23.23 19.72
CA SER A 238 -7.24 21.90 19.57
C SER A 238 -8.18 21.77 18.36
N THR A 239 -8.93 22.84 18.04
CA THR A 239 -9.82 22.87 16.86
C THR A 239 -9.02 22.88 15.57
N TYR A 240 -7.92 23.61 15.54
CA TYR A 240 -7.06 23.73 14.35
C TYR A 240 -6.26 22.46 14.09
N VAL A 241 -5.58 21.94 15.11
CA VAL A 241 -4.69 20.77 14.97
C VAL A 241 -5.44 19.47 14.73
N TYR A 242 -6.74 19.39 15.05
CA TYR A 242 -7.57 18.22 14.75
C TYR A 242 -7.44 17.78 13.28
N TRP A 243 -7.51 18.73 12.34
CA TRP A 243 -7.38 18.45 10.91
C TRP A 243 -5.98 17.98 10.53
N TRP A 244 -4.94 18.60 11.11
CA TRP A 244 -3.55 18.23 10.87
C TRP A 244 -3.21 16.83 11.40
N ILE A 245 -3.72 16.48 12.59
CA ILE A 245 -3.58 15.14 13.18
C ILE A 245 -4.26 14.11 12.27
N ARG A 246 -5.52 14.36 11.89
CA ARG A 246 -6.28 13.46 11.01
C ARG A 246 -5.60 13.26 9.66
N GLN A 247 -5.15 14.34 9.03
CA GLN A 247 -4.45 14.29 7.76
C GLN A 247 -3.13 13.51 7.85
N ALA A 248 -2.35 13.73 8.90
CA ALA A 248 -1.10 13.01 9.11
C ALA A 248 -1.33 11.51 9.24
N ILE A 249 -2.32 11.11 10.06
CA ILE A 249 -2.70 9.71 10.25
C ILE A 249 -3.18 9.09 8.93
N THR A 250 -4.11 9.74 8.22
CA THR A 250 -4.64 9.22 6.94
C THR A 250 -3.54 9.07 5.90
N ARG A 251 -2.62 10.04 5.81
CA ARG A 251 -1.47 9.98 4.90
C ARG A 251 -0.50 8.86 5.25
N ALA A 252 -0.19 8.67 6.54
CA ALA A 252 0.69 7.56 6.95
C ALA A 252 0.04 6.20 6.71
N LEU A 253 -1.27 6.09 6.94
CA LEU A 253 -2.01 4.88 6.62
C LEU A 253 -1.90 4.57 5.13
N ALA A 254 -2.13 5.55 4.26
CA ALA A 254 -2.00 5.35 2.81
C ALA A 254 -0.58 4.92 2.38
N ASN A 255 0.44 5.39 3.09
CA ASN A 255 1.83 5.13 2.74
C ASN A 255 2.40 3.82 3.30
N HIS A 256 1.96 3.42 4.50
CA HIS A 256 2.63 2.41 5.31
C HIS A 256 1.71 1.30 5.85
N SER A 257 0.39 1.37 5.65
CA SER A 257 -0.52 0.35 6.21
C SER A 257 -0.47 -1.00 5.50
N ARG A 258 0.13 -1.06 4.30
CA ARG A 258 0.22 -2.26 3.47
C ARG A 258 1.67 -2.61 3.21
N LEU A 259 1.94 -3.90 3.16
CA LEU A 259 3.26 -4.45 2.77
C LEU A 259 3.64 -4.00 1.36
N ILE A 260 2.69 -4.10 0.41
CA ILE A 260 2.85 -3.57 -0.94
C ILE A 260 2.09 -2.24 -1.01
N ARG A 261 2.85 -1.15 -1.20
CA ARG A 261 2.31 0.20 -1.26
C ARG A 261 1.39 0.37 -2.48
N LEU A 262 0.22 0.94 -2.25
CA LEU A 262 -0.71 1.33 -3.31
C LEU A 262 -0.77 2.86 -3.45
N PRO A 263 -1.00 3.41 -4.65
CA PRO A 263 -1.23 4.84 -4.85
C PRO A 263 -2.49 5.35 -4.12
N GLU A 264 -2.47 6.62 -3.73
CA GLU A 264 -3.57 7.26 -2.98
C GLU A 264 -4.92 7.18 -3.73
N ASN A 265 -4.94 7.38 -5.05
CA ASN A 265 -6.15 7.30 -5.87
C ASN A 265 -6.81 5.92 -5.82
N VAL A 266 -6.00 4.86 -5.82
CA VAL A 266 -6.49 3.47 -5.73
C VAL A 266 -7.09 3.19 -4.36
N LEU A 267 -6.44 3.67 -3.29
CA LEU A 267 -6.96 3.53 -1.92
C LEU A 267 -8.23 4.34 -1.68
N SER A 268 -8.31 5.56 -2.22
CA SER A 268 -9.51 6.39 -2.16
C SER A 268 -10.68 5.68 -2.85
N MET A 269 -10.45 5.14 -4.05
CA MET A 269 -11.48 4.42 -4.79
C MET A 269 -11.87 3.10 -4.09
N LEU A 270 -10.91 2.38 -3.51
CA LEU A 270 -11.18 1.21 -2.69
C LEU A 270 -12.09 1.55 -1.50
N ALA A 271 -11.82 2.65 -0.80
CA ALA A 271 -12.66 3.09 0.32
C ALA A 271 -14.11 3.34 -0.14
N LYS A 272 -14.30 4.02 -1.28
CA LYS A 272 -15.62 4.22 -1.91
C LYS A 272 -16.30 2.90 -2.26
N ILE A 273 -15.56 1.95 -2.84
CA ILE A 273 -16.05 0.60 -3.15
C ILE A 273 -16.49 -0.13 -1.87
N THR A 274 -15.71 -0.06 -0.79
CA THR A 274 -16.09 -0.70 0.48
C THR A 274 -17.32 -0.05 1.12
N GLU A 275 -17.45 1.27 1.01
CA GLU A 275 -18.61 2.01 1.51
C GLU A 275 -19.87 1.67 0.70
N ALA A 276 -19.79 1.72 -0.63
CA ALA A 276 -20.87 1.30 -1.53
C ALA A 276 -21.28 -0.15 -1.26
N LYS A 277 -20.30 -1.05 -1.11
CA LYS A 277 -20.55 -2.46 -0.77
C LYS A 277 -21.35 -2.60 0.53
N ASN A 278 -20.98 -1.85 1.58
CA ASN A 278 -21.69 -1.89 2.87
C ASN A 278 -23.10 -1.29 2.79
N ILE A 279 -23.29 -0.21 2.04
CA ILE A 279 -24.61 0.41 1.82
C ILE A 279 -25.53 -0.55 1.06
N LEU A 280 -25.03 -1.09 -0.05
CA LEU A 280 -25.77 -2.04 -0.89
C LEU A 280 -26.03 -3.35 -0.15
N SER A 281 -25.08 -3.87 0.63
CA SER A 281 -25.31 -5.09 1.42
C SER A 281 -26.41 -4.91 2.46
N ASN A 282 -26.49 -3.73 3.07
CA ASN A 282 -27.56 -3.41 4.02
C ASN A 282 -28.92 -3.29 3.33
N ARG A 283 -28.96 -2.68 2.13
CA ARG A 283 -30.20 -2.51 1.35
C ARG A 283 -30.71 -3.83 0.76
N LEU A 284 -29.81 -4.63 0.18
CA LEU A 284 -30.14 -5.86 -0.56
C LEU A 284 -30.18 -7.11 0.33
N ARG A 285 -29.67 -7.03 1.58
CA ARG A 285 -29.52 -8.17 2.50
C ARG A 285 -28.71 -9.35 1.94
N ARG A 286 -27.90 -9.10 0.91
CA ARG A 286 -26.95 -10.04 0.29
C ARG A 286 -25.65 -9.34 -0.08
N SER A 287 -24.62 -10.09 -0.46
CA SER A 287 -23.42 -9.50 -1.06
C SER A 287 -23.77 -8.89 -2.43
N PRO A 288 -23.49 -7.61 -2.67
CA PRO A 288 -23.72 -6.98 -3.97
C PRO A 288 -22.75 -7.53 -5.03
N THR A 289 -23.17 -7.55 -6.29
CA THR A 289 -22.31 -7.89 -7.42
C THR A 289 -21.42 -6.72 -7.81
N HIS A 290 -20.34 -7.00 -8.57
CA HIS A 290 -19.44 -5.95 -9.06
C HIS A 290 -20.15 -4.94 -9.96
N ASP A 291 -21.16 -5.38 -10.71
CA ASP A 291 -21.97 -4.55 -11.60
C ASP A 291 -22.85 -3.57 -10.80
N GLU A 292 -23.51 -4.05 -9.74
CA GLU A 292 -24.32 -3.20 -8.84
C GLU A 292 -23.47 -2.13 -8.12
N ILE A 293 -22.23 -2.47 -7.74
CA ILE A 293 -21.30 -1.52 -7.13
C ILE A 293 -20.86 -0.47 -8.15
N ALA A 294 -20.60 -0.89 -9.39
CA ALA A 294 -20.22 -0.03 -10.49
C ALA A 294 -21.33 0.97 -10.84
N GLU A 295 -22.57 0.51 -10.93
CA GLU A 295 -23.76 1.37 -11.13
C GLU A 295 -23.95 2.36 -9.99
N PHE A 296 -23.80 1.93 -8.73
CA PHE A 296 -23.96 2.82 -7.58
C PHE A 296 -22.89 3.93 -7.51
N LEU A 297 -21.68 3.64 -7.99
CA LEU A 297 -20.56 4.58 -7.98
C LEU A 297 -20.41 5.38 -9.29
N ASP A 298 -21.20 5.07 -10.31
CA ASP A 298 -21.10 5.62 -11.67
C ASP A 298 -19.69 5.42 -12.29
N VAL A 299 -19.17 4.20 -12.20
CA VAL A 299 -17.86 3.82 -12.73
C VAL A 299 -17.95 2.51 -13.50
N GLN A 300 -17.09 2.31 -14.51
CA GLN A 300 -17.03 1.05 -15.25
C GLN A 300 -16.72 -0.16 -14.35
N VAL A 301 -17.42 -1.28 -14.59
CA VAL A 301 -17.22 -2.57 -13.92
C VAL A 301 -15.76 -3.05 -13.98
N SER A 302 -15.11 -2.87 -15.13
CA SER A 302 -13.70 -3.23 -15.35
C SER A 302 -12.77 -2.56 -14.34
N THR A 303 -13.07 -1.31 -13.98
CA THR A 303 -12.27 -0.53 -13.02
C THR A 303 -12.49 -1.03 -11.60
N VAL A 304 -13.72 -1.34 -11.22
CA VAL A 304 -14.04 -1.93 -9.90
C VAL A 304 -13.32 -3.26 -9.73
N ARG A 305 -13.40 -4.15 -10.72
CA ARG A 305 -12.73 -5.47 -10.71
C ARG A 305 -11.21 -5.32 -10.55
N ARG A 306 -10.59 -4.48 -11.38
CA ARG A 306 -9.14 -4.24 -11.35
C ARG A 306 -8.66 -3.68 -10.01
N ILE A 307 -9.45 -2.83 -9.37
CA ILE A 307 -9.11 -2.26 -8.04
C ILE A 307 -9.21 -3.32 -6.96
N ILE A 308 -10.24 -4.16 -6.99
CA ILE A 308 -10.41 -5.26 -6.03
C ILE A 308 -9.27 -6.26 -6.15
N GLU A 309 -8.93 -6.69 -7.36
CA GLU A 309 -7.81 -7.61 -7.63
C GLU A 309 -6.48 -7.06 -7.09
N ARG A 310 -6.16 -5.79 -7.39
CA ARG A 310 -4.93 -5.13 -6.90
C ARG A 310 -4.94 -4.83 -5.41
N SER A 311 -6.11 -4.81 -4.78
CA SER A 311 -6.27 -4.53 -3.35
C SER A 311 -6.21 -5.78 -2.47
N THR A 312 -6.07 -6.98 -3.05
CA THR A 312 -5.97 -8.21 -2.28
C THR A 312 -4.73 -8.16 -1.37
N PRO A 313 -4.88 -8.40 -0.05
CA PRO A 313 -3.73 -8.46 0.85
C PRO A 313 -2.93 -9.75 0.59
N PRO A 314 -1.60 -9.73 0.70
CA PRO A 314 -0.78 -10.93 0.57
C PRO A 314 -1.06 -11.90 1.72
N ILE A 315 -0.88 -13.19 1.45
CA ILE A 315 -1.05 -14.29 2.40
C ILE A 315 0.34 -14.73 2.89
N SER A 316 0.46 -15.14 4.15
CA SER A 316 1.72 -15.63 4.70
C SER A 316 2.05 -17.04 4.19
N LEU A 317 3.30 -17.28 3.79
CA LEU A 317 3.79 -18.61 3.41
C LEU A 317 3.92 -19.56 4.61
N ASP A 318 4.10 -19.00 5.82
CA ASP A 318 4.11 -19.75 7.07
C ASP A 318 2.71 -20.16 7.55
N GLN A 319 1.66 -19.75 6.84
CA GLN A 319 0.30 -20.11 7.21
C GLN A 319 0.12 -21.63 7.12
N VAL A 320 -0.30 -22.23 8.23
CA VAL A 320 -0.60 -23.66 8.31
C VAL A 320 -1.95 -23.92 7.66
N VAL A 321 -1.95 -24.82 6.68
CA VAL A 321 -3.13 -25.35 5.99
C VAL A 321 -3.44 -26.73 6.58
N VAL A 322 -4.69 -26.92 6.98
CA VAL A 322 -5.18 -28.22 7.46
C VAL A 322 -5.53 -29.08 6.25
N THR A 323 -4.80 -30.16 6.07
CA THR A 323 -5.05 -31.21 5.07
C THR A 323 -5.56 -32.48 5.76
N GLU A 324 -6.14 -33.41 5.00
CA GLU A 324 -6.65 -34.69 5.53
C GLU A 324 -5.56 -35.51 6.24
N ASP A 325 -4.30 -35.38 5.78
CA ASP A 325 -3.14 -36.10 6.31
C ASP A 325 -2.35 -35.35 7.39
N GLY A 326 -2.81 -34.16 7.82
CA GLY A 326 -2.18 -33.37 8.88
C GLY A 326 -2.08 -31.87 8.57
N SER A 327 -1.28 -31.17 9.37
CA SER A 327 -1.04 -29.72 9.25
C SER A 327 0.24 -29.45 8.44
N LEU A 328 0.11 -28.93 7.23
CA LEU A 328 1.23 -28.54 6.37
C LEU A 328 1.33 -27.03 6.28
N LYS A 329 2.52 -26.46 6.10
CA LYS A 329 2.63 -25.02 5.82
C LYS A 329 2.38 -24.76 4.35
N LEU A 330 1.89 -23.56 4.03
CA LEU A 330 1.66 -23.15 2.64
C LEU A 330 2.95 -23.22 1.79
N GLN A 331 4.10 -22.87 2.38
CA GLN A 331 5.41 -23.02 1.75
C GLN A 331 5.74 -24.45 1.30
N ASP A 332 5.24 -25.47 2.00
CA ASP A 332 5.56 -26.87 1.72
C ASP A 332 4.67 -27.42 0.58
N ILE A 333 3.54 -26.75 0.33
CA ILE A 333 2.58 -27.09 -0.74
C ILE A 333 2.98 -26.43 -2.06
N ILE A 334 3.58 -25.25 -2.01
CA ILE A 334 3.95 -24.50 -3.21
C ILE A 334 5.16 -25.16 -3.87
N SER A 335 4.98 -25.62 -5.10
CA SER A 335 6.07 -26.14 -5.92
C SER A 335 7.11 -25.05 -6.18
N GLY A 336 8.39 -25.40 -5.98
CA GLY A 336 9.51 -24.54 -6.37
C GLY A 336 9.56 -24.33 -7.90
N PRO A 337 10.38 -23.38 -8.38
CA PRO A 337 10.59 -23.21 -9.80
C PRO A 337 11.18 -24.48 -10.42
N ASP A 338 10.69 -24.88 -11.61
CA ASP A 338 11.13 -26.09 -12.34
C ASP A 338 12.64 -26.10 -12.61
N GLU A 339 13.30 -24.95 -12.55
CA GLU A 339 14.74 -24.79 -12.68
C GLU A 339 15.56 -25.51 -11.60
N TRP A 340 14.96 -25.82 -10.45
CA TRP A 340 15.62 -26.48 -9.33
C TRP A 340 15.38 -27.99 -9.29
N ASN A 341 14.60 -28.53 -10.24
CA ASN A 341 14.42 -29.96 -10.35
C ASN A 341 15.76 -30.62 -10.74
N PRO A 342 16.26 -31.61 -9.98
CA PRO A 342 17.52 -32.29 -10.31
C PRO A 342 17.52 -32.87 -11.74
N GLU A 343 16.38 -33.32 -12.24
CA GLU A 343 16.25 -33.83 -13.61
C GLU A 343 16.47 -32.73 -14.64
N THR A 344 15.89 -31.53 -14.44
CA THR A 344 16.06 -30.41 -15.37
C THR A 344 17.47 -29.85 -15.33
N ILE A 345 18.10 -29.81 -14.15
CA ILE A 345 19.50 -29.43 -13.98
C ILE A 345 20.40 -30.41 -14.72
N PHE A 346 20.20 -31.72 -14.50
CA PHE A 346 20.97 -32.77 -15.15
C PHE A 346 20.80 -32.72 -16.68
N LYS A 347 19.56 -32.60 -17.18
CA LYS A 347 19.28 -32.42 -18.62
C LYS A 347 20.02 -31.20 -19.18
N LYS A 348 19.97 -30.04 -18.52
CA LYS A 348 20.69 -28.82 -18.95
C LYS A 348 22.21 -29.04 -18.99
N GLN A 349 22.77 -29.72 -17.99
CA GLN A 349 24.21 -30.03 -17.94
C GLN A 349 24.62 -31.01 -19.04
N LEU A 350 23.80 -32.03 -19.30
CA LEU A 350 24.03 -33.00 -20.35
C LEU A 350 23.97 -32.36 -21.74
N ILE A 351 22.96 -31.51 -21.99
CA ILE A 351 22.87 -30.71 -23.23
C ILE A 351 24.12 -29.85 -23.40
N LYS A 352 24.62 -29.21 -22.33
CA LYS A 352 25.84 -28.40 -22.40
C LYS A 352 27.06 -29.25 -22.79
N GLN A 353 27.23 -30.43 -22.19
CA GLN A 353 28.33 -31.34 -22.52
C GLN A 353 28.26 -31.82 -23.98
N GLU A 354 27.07 -32.18 -24.46
CA GLU A 354 26.88 -32.61 -25.85
C GLU A 354 27.11 -31.46 -26.85
N VAL A 355 26.68 -30.24 -26.53
CA VAL A 355 27.01 -29.04 -27.32
C VAL A 355 28.52 -28.79 -27.36
N GLU A 356 29.23 -28.97 -26.24
CA GLU A 356 30.69 -28.86 -26.20
C GLU A 356 31.38 -29.94 -27.05
N LYS A 357 30.92 -31.19 -26.98
CA LYS A 357 31.40 -32.28 -27.86
C LYS A 357 31.18 -31.95 -29.33
N LEU A 358 29.99 -31.47 -29.70
CA LEU A 358 29.69 -31.02 -31.06
C LEU A 358 30.61 -29.91 -31.53
N LEU A 359 30.82 -28.89 -30.69
CA LEU A 359 31.70 -27.76 -31.02
C LEU A 359 33.17 -28.16 -31.15
N ASN A 360 33.59 -29.29 -30.56
CA ASN A 360 34.95 -29.83 -30.70
C ASN A 360 35.14 -30.66 -31.98
N THR A 361 34.06 -31.11 -32.66
CA THR A 361 34.16 -31.79 -33.97
C THR A 361 34.49 -30.82 -35.12
N LEU A 362 34.17 -29.53 -34.93
CA LEU A 362 34.43 -28.48 -35.90
C LEU A 362 35.87 -27.97 -35.80
N SER A 363 36.32 -27.30 -36.85
CA SER A 363 37.60 -26.58 -36.77
C SER A 363 37.55 -25.48 -35.71
N GLU A 364 38.69 -25.18 -35.09
CA GLU A 364 38.79 -24.18 -34.01
C GLU A 364 38.22 -22.82 -34.42
N ARG A 365 38.44 -22.43 -35.69
CA ARG A 365 37.91 -21.19 -36.27
C ARG A 365 36.38 -21.21 -36.41
N GLU A 366 35.80 -22.31 -36.89
CA GLU A 366 34.33 -22.47 -37.01
C GLU A 366 33.65 -22.49 -35.63
N SER A 367 34.22 -23.25 -34.69
CA SER A 367 33.75 -23.34 -33.31
C SER A 367 33.76 -21.97 -32.61
N ARG A 368 34.83 -21.19 -32.78
CA ARG A 368 34.95 -19.84 -32.21
C ARG A 368 33.91 -18.88 -32.79
N ILE A 369 33.66 -18.93 -34.10
CA ILE A 369 32.63 -18.10 -34.76
C ILE A 369 31.23 -18.45 -34.24
N LEU A 370 30.91 -19.74 -34.07
CA LEU A 370 29.63 -20.18 -33.52
C LEU A 370 29.46 -19.75 -32.06
N ARG A 371 30.49 -19.91 -31.22
CA ARG A 371 30.45 -19.48 -29.81
C ARG A 371 30.16 -17.98 -29.70
N LEU A 372 30.81 -17.15 -30.53
CA LEU A 372 30.58 -15.71 -30.54
C LEU A 372 29.20 -15.33 -31.10
N ARG A 373 28.70 -16.06 -32.10
CA ARG A 373 27.40 -15.75 -32.70
C ARG A 373 26.22 -16.10 -31.80
N TYR A 374 26.29 -17.25 -31.13
CA TYR A 374 25.21 -17.75 -30.28
C TYR A 374 25.43 -17.48 -28.79
N GLY A 375 26.58 -16.93 -28.41
CA GLY A 375 26.90 -16.64 -27.02
C GLY A 375 27.18 -17.88 -26.14
N VAL A 376 27.60 -18.98 -26.76
CA VAL A 376 27.85 -20.24 -26.04
C VAL A 376 29.03 -20.06 -25.09
N GLY A 377 28.83 -20.39 -23.80
CA GLY A 377 29.82 -20.20 -22.73
C GLY A 377 29.67 -18.89 -21.95
N GLY A 378 28.53 -18.21 -22.04
CA GLY A 378 28.24 -16.98 -21.28
C GLY A 378 28.77 -15.71 -21.96
N ILE A 379 29.07 -15.78 -23.25
CA ILE A 379 29.51 -14.64 -24.06
C ILE A 379 28.27 -13.93 -24.62
N THR A 380 28.30 -12.61 -24.75
CA THR A 380 27.22 -11.89 -25.44
C THR A 380 27.17 -12.29 -26.92
N PRO A 381 25.99 -12.62 -27.48
CA PRO A 381 25.86 -12.96 -28.89
C PRO A 381 26.21 -11.74 -29.75
N LYS A 382 27.08 -11.95 -30.75
CA LYS A 382 27.59 -10.89 -31.63
C LYS A 382 27.03 -11.00 -33.05
N SER A 383 26.90 -9.86 -33.71
CA SER A 383 26.49 -9.82 -35.12
C SER A 383 27.58 -10.36 -36.06
N CYS A 384 27.21 -10.85 -37.24
CA CYS A 384 28.19 -11.33 -38.23
C CYS A 384 29.18 -10.23 -38.66
N GLU A 385 28.78 -8.96 -38.59
CA GLU A 385 29.62 -7.82 -38.89
C GLU A 385 30.66 -7.57 -37.79
N GLU A 386 30.26 -7.61 -36.52
CA GLU A 386 31.17 -7.51 -35.38
C GLU A 386 32.18 -8.65 -35.36
N ILE A 387 31.73 -9.88 -35.62
CA ILE A 387 32.62 -11.03 -35.75
C ILE A 387 33.56 -10.82 -36.95
N GLY A 388 33.09 -10.18 -38.04
CA GLY A 388 33.89 -9.79 -39.22
C GLY A 388 35.08 -8.95 -38.86
N ARG A 389 34.83 -7.90 -38.08
CA ARG A 389 35.87 -7.00 -37.59
C ARG A 389 36.87 -7.73 -36.69
N MET A 390 36.43 -8.70 -35.88
CA MET A 390 37.34 -9.48 -35.01
C MET A 390 38.26 -10.45 -35.77
N PHE A 391 37.77 -11.04 -36.87
CA PHE A 391 38.52 -12.04 -37.66
C PHE A 391 39.14 -11.47 -38.94
N ASN A 392 39.07 -10.15 -39.16
CA ASN A 392 39.47 -9.48 -40.41
C ASN A 392 38.84 -10.13 -41.65
N LEU A 393 37.55 -10.45 -41.58
CA LEU A 393 36.77 -11.06 -42.65
C LEU A 393 35.58 -10.20 -43.02
N SER A 394 35.16 -10.28 -44.29
CA SER A 394 33.86 -9.73 -44.72
C SER A 394 32.71 -10.40 -43.95
N ARG A 395 31.66 -9.62 -43.67
CA ARG A 395 30.39 -10.10 -43.09
C ARG A 395 29.86 -11.33 -43.83
N GLU A 396 29.90 -11.30 -45.17
CA GLU A 396 29.39 -12.40 -45.99
C GLU A 396 30.24 -13.67 -45.83
N ARG A 397 31.56 -13.52 -45.66
CA ARG A 397 32.45 -14.66 -45.44
C ARG A 397 32.13 -15.37 -44.12
N ILE A 398 31.82 -14.64 -43.05
CA ILE A 398 31.38 -15.26 -41.78
C ILE A 398 30.02 -15.91 -41.91
N ARG A 399 29.10 -15.33 -42.67
CA ARG A 399 27.80 -15.96 -42.96
C ARG A 399 28.00 -17.31 -43.64
N GLN A 400 28.90 -17.39 -44.62
CA GLN A 400 29.27 -18.64 -45.30
C GLN A 400 29.90 -19.66 -44.34
N ILE A 401 30.86 -19.25 -43.51
CA ILE A 401 31.52 -20.13 -42.54
C ILE A 401 30.49 -20.66 -41.53
N ASN A 402 29.61 -19.81 -41.02
CA ASN A 402 28.54 -20.23 -40.11
C ASN A 402 27.57 -21.21 -40.77
N GLY A 403 27.18 -20.95 -42.03
CA GLY A 403 26.34 -21.87 -42.80
C GLY A 403 26.99 -23.24 -42.96
N SER A 404 28.24 -23.26 -43.42
CA SER A 404 29.02 -24.50 -43.57
C SER A 404 29.20 -25.25 -42.26
N ALA A 405 29.50 -24.56 -41.16
CA ALA A 405 29.63 -25.15 -39.84
C ALA A 405 28.31 -25.78 -39.37
N LEU A 406 27.16 -25.12 -39.57
CA LEU A 406 25.85 -25.70 -39.25
C LEU A 406 25.52 -26.92 -40.12
N THR A 407 25.89 -26.91 -41.40
CA THR A 407 25.70 -28.08 -42.29
C THR A 407 26.56 -29.25 -41.83
N LYS A 408 27.82 -29.02 -41.44
CA LYS A 408 28.71 -30.03 -40.87
C LYS A 408 28.16 -30.61 -39.57
N LEU A 409 27.68 -29.75 -38.67
CA LEU A 409 27.06 -30.20 -37.41
C LEU A 409 25.86 -31.11 -37.69
N ARG A 410 24.99 -30.75 -38.66
CA ARG A 410 23.80 -31.54 -39.01
C ARG A 410 24.12 -32.97 -39.48
N GLN A 411 25.32 -33.22 -40.03
CA GLN A 411 25.73 -34.54 -40.52
C GLN A 411 26.29 -35.45 -39.42
N THR A 412 26.50 -34.94 -38.20
CA THR A 412 27.01 -35.73 -37.08
C THR A 412 25.88 -36.49 -36.37
N SER A 413 26.13 -37.74 -36.00
CA SER A 413 25.18 -38.58 -35.25
C SER A 413 24.83 -37.99 -33.88
N ILE A 414 25.72 -37.18 -33.30
CA ILE A 414 25.54 -36.50 -32.00
C ILE A 414 24.36 -35.51 -32.03
N VAL A 415 23.96 -35.02 -33.20
CA VAL A 415 22.75 -34.19 -33.33
C VAL A 415 21.48 -34.98 -33.04
N ASP A 416 21.45 -36.28 -33.31
CA ASP A 416 20.29 -37.12 -33.00
C ASP A 416 20.18 -37.36 -31.48
N ASP A 417 21.31 -37.51 -30.78
CA ASP A 417 21.35 -37.56 -29.32
C ASP A 417 20.84 -36.26 -28.68
N LEU A 418 21.20 -35.10 -29.23
CA LEU A 418 20.67 -33.82 -28.78
C LEU A 418 19.17 -33.65 -29.05
N LYS A 419 18.66 -34.16 -30.17
CA LYS A 419 17.21 -34.14 -30.45
C LYS A 419 16.48 -34.97 -29.39
N LEU A 420 16.99 -36.14 -29.05
CA LEU A 420 16.39 -36.97 -28.00
C LEU A 420 16.35 -36.20 -26.67
N LEU A 421 17.42 -35.50 -26.28
CA LEU A 421 17.47 -34.74 -25.04
C LEU A 421 16.57 -33.49 -25.00
N TYR A 422 16.20 -32.94 -26.15
CA TYR A 422 15.38 -31.72 -26.25
C TYR A 422 13.88 -32.02 -26.45
N PHE A 423 13.55 -33.12 -27.12
CA PHE A 423 12.17 -33.54 -27.37
C PHE A 423 11.62 -34.52 -26.31
N SER A 424 12.41 -34.87 -25.29
CA SER A 424 12.02 -35.68 -24.12
C SER A 424 11.99 -34.86 -22.85
#